data_AF-A0A7W9KQ84-F1
#
_entry.id   AF-A0A7W9KQ84-F1
#
_cell.length_a   1.000
_cell.length_b   1.000
_cell.length_c   1.000
_cell.angle_alpha   90.00
_cell.angle_beta   90.00
_cell.angle_gamma   90.00
#
_symmetry.space_group_name_H-M   'P 1'
#
loop_
_entity.id
_entity.type
_entity.pdbx_description
1 polymer ?
#
loop_
_entity_poly.entity_id
_entity_poly.type
_entity_poly.pdbx_seq_one_letter_code
_entity_poly.pdbx_strand_id
1 'polypeptide(L)'
;MKRLISIGLAVVLVTGVALAVIFGRDATESAQLTTVRGVIGSEKLAFFTDQRVRDAFARHGLDVRVDPAGSRPMATQTDLSKYDFAFPSSSPAADRIQHDHANSHTYAP
;
A
#
# COMPACT_ATOMS: atom_id res chain seq x y z
N MET A 1 24.87 30.11 36.15
CA MET A 1 23.74 30.54 35.28
C MET A 1 23.80 29.96 33.87
N LYS A 2 24.88 30.15 33.10
CA LYS A 2 25.01 29.64 31.71
C LYS A 2 24.77 28.12 31.55
N ARG A 3 25.24 27.30 32.50
CA ARG A 3 25.11 25.83 32.48
C ARG A 3 23.67 25.34 32.72
N LEU A 4 22.90 26.07 33.52
CA LEU A 4 21.49 25.75 33.77
C LEU A 4 20.62 26.11 32.57
N ILE A 5 20.94 27.23 31.91
CA ILE A 5 20.29 27.67 30.68
C ILE A 5 20.56 26.67 29.55
N SER A 6 21.79 26.19 29.38
CA SER A 6 22.13 25.18 28.37
C SER A 6 21.46 23.83 28.62
N ILE A 7 21.34 23.41 29.87
CA ILE A 7 20.64 22.16 30.23
C ILE A 7 19.15 22.30 29.93
N GLY A 8 18.53 23.42 30.32
CA GLY A 8 17.13 23.69 30.01
C GLY A 8 16.85 23.69 28.51
N LEU A 9 17.73 24.33 27.72
CA LEU A 9 17.62 24.35 26.26
C LEU A 9 17.75 22.95 25.64
N ALA A 10 18.69 22.14 26.14
CA ALA A 10 18.88 20.77 25.65
C ALA A 10 17.65 19.89 25.93
N VAL A 11 17.03 20.02 27.11
CA VAL A 11 15.79 19.30 27.44
C VAL A 11 14.67 19.72 26.51
N VAL A 12 14.46 21.03 26.31
CA VAL A 12 13.43 21.54 25.38
C VAL A 12 13.66 21.02 23.97
N LEU A 13 14.90 21.00 23.49
CA LEU A 13 15.24 20.50 22.15
C LEU A 13 14.93 19.00 22.02
N VAL A 14 15.37 18.18 22.98
CA VAL A 14 15.13 16.73 22.97
C VAL A 14 13.64 16.42 23.04
N THR A 15 12.90 17.11 23.92
CA THR A 15 11.45 16.97 24.01
C THR A 15 10.77 17.40 22.71
N GLY A 16 11.16 18.53 22.13
CA GLY A 16 10.63 19.00 20.84
C GLY A 16 10.86 18.01 19.71
N VAL A 17 12.07 17.43 19.61
CA VAL A 17 12.40 16.40 18.61
C VAL A 17 11.61 15.11 18.86
N ALA A 18 11.51 14.66 20.11
CA ALA A 18 10.73 13.46 20.44
C ALA A 18 9.25 13.62 20.09
N LEU A 19 8.67 14.77 20.43
CA LEU A 19 7.30 15.12 20.05
C LEU A 19 7.16 15.20 18.52
N ALA A 20 8.10 15.82 17.81
CA ALA A 20 8.07 15.88 16.35
C ALA A 20 8.20 14.50 15.69
N VAL A 21 8.93 13.55 16.27
CA VAL A 21 9.02 12.17 15.74
C VAL A 21 7.76 11.36 16.02
N ILE A 22 7.16 11.53 17.20
CA ILE A 22 5.92 10.84 17.58
C ILE A 22 4.75 11.39 16.77
N PHE A 23 4.56 12.72 16.76
CA PHE A 23 3.44 13.37 16.09
C PHE A 23 3.68 13.61 14.60
N GLY A 24 4.93 13.74 14.15
CA GLY A 24 5.26 13.92 12.73
C GLY A 24 5.14 12.64 11.89
N ARG A 25 5.07 11.47 12.53
CA ARG A 25 4.65 10.24 11.84
C ARG A 25 3.18 10.24 11.46
N ASP A 26 2.34 10.92 12.24
CA ASP A 26 0.89 11.02 12.01
C ASP A 26 0.50 12.32 11.28
N ALA A 27 1.36 13.35 11.30
CA ALA A 27 1.11 14.66 10.69
C ALA A 27 1.49 14.75 9.20
N THR A 28 1.43 13.63 8.47
CA THR A 28 1.01 13.73 7.07
C THR A 28 -0.50 13.84 7.17
N GLU A 29 -1.08 15.01 6.86
CA GLU A 29 -2.53 15.18 6.73
C GLU A 29 -3.11 13.89 6.17
N SER A 30 -3.80 13.13 7.03
CA SER A 30 -4.33 11.84 6.67
C SER A 30 -5.54 12.12 5.79
N ALA A 31 -5.30 12.50 4.53
CA ALA A 31 -6.26 12.33 3.48
C ALA A 31 -6.74 10.89 3.64
N GLN A 32 -8.00 10.71 4.00
CA GLN A 32 -8.55 9.41 4.30
C GLN A 32 -8.41 8.55 3.04
N LEU A 33 -7.35 7.76 2.97
CA LEU A 33 -7.05 6.96 1.81
C LEU A 33 -8.08 5.84 1.72
N THR A 34 -8.60 5.63 0.53
CA THR A 34 -9.48 4.48 0.26
C THR A 34 -8.60 3.25 0.16
N THR A 35 -8.79 2.30 1.06
CA THR A 35 -8.10 1.01 0.97
C THR A 35 -8.63 0.23 -0.21
N VAL A 36 -7.74 -0.20 -1.10
CA VAL A 36 -8.05 -1.07 -2.24
C VAL A 36 -7.21 -2.33 -2.09
N ARG A 37 -7.87 -3.48 -1.96
CA ARG A 37 -7.21 -4.78 -1.77
C ARG A 37 -7.18 -5.56 -3.07
N GLY A 38 -5.99 -6.01 -3.48
CA GLY A 38 -5.83 -6.83 -4.68
C GLY A 38 -5.11 -8.14 -4.45
N VAL A 39 -5.38 -9.11 -5.32
CA VAL A 39 -4.54 -10.30 -5.45
C VAL A 39 -3.65 -10.14 -6.68
N ILE A 40 -2.35 -10.40 -6.53
CA ILE A 40 -1.36 -10.16 -7.58
C ILE A 40 -0.52 -11.41 -7.83
N GLY A 41 0.04 -11.52 -9.03
CA GLY A 41 1.14 -12.45 -9.30
C GLY A 41 2.29 -12.26 -8.30
N SER A 42 2.80 -13.34 -7.73
CA SER A 42 3.87 -13.30 -6.71
C SER A 42 5.13 -12.55 -7.19
N GLU A 43 5.40 -12.56 -8.49
CA GLU A 43 6.51 -11.82 -9.09
C GLU A 43 6.37 -10.29 -8.99
N LYS A 44 5.15 -9.78 -8.78
CA LYS A 44 4.87 -8.35 -8.69
C LYS A 44 4.95 -7.80 -7.27
N LEU A 45 5.13 -8.66 -6.26
CA LEU A 45 5.12 -8.24 -4.86
C LEU A 45 6.11 -7.10 -4.60
N ALA A 46 7.36 -7.23 -5.09
CA ALA A 46 8.40 -6.22 -4.92
C ALA A 46 7.99 -4.84 -5.47
N PHE A 47 7.27 -4.80 -6.59
CA PHE A 47 6.77 -3.56 -7.19
C PHE A 47 5.72 -2.88 -6.29
N PHE A 48 4.72 -3.63 -5.82
CA PHE A 48 3.65 -3.08 -4.97
C PHE A 48 4.07 -2.76 -3.53
N THR A 49 5.20 -3.32 -3.07
CA THR A 49 5.80 -2.98 -1.78
C THR A 49 6.80 -1.81 -1.86
N ASP A 50 7.19 -1.38 -3.06
CA ASP A 50 8.07 -0.21 -3.23
C ASP A 50 7.35 1.05 -2.76
N GLN A 51 8.00 1.83 -1.89
CA GLN A 51 7.42 3.04 -1.32
C GLN A 51 7.02 4.05 -2.40
N ARG A 52 7.80 4.17 -3.49
CA ARG A 52 7.49 5.11 -4.59
C ARG A 52 6.21 4.73 -5.32
N VAL A 53 5.91 3.44 -5.41
CA VAL A 53 4.67 2.91 -6.00
C VAL A 53 3.50 3.17 -5.06
N ARG A 54 3.66 2.94 -3.76
CA ARG A 54 2.67 3.28 -2.74
C ARG A 54 2.36 4.77 -2.71
N ASP A 55 3.37 5.61 -2.77
CA ASP A 55 3.22 7.06 -2.85
C ASP A 55 2.51 7.48 -4.14
N ALA A 56 2.72 6.76 -5.25
CA ALA A 56 1.98 6.99 -6.49
C ALA A 56 0.47 6.73 -6.31
N PHE A 57 0.10 5.62 -5.67
CA PHE A 57 -1.30 5.35 -5.33
C PHE A 57 -1.87 6.36 -4.31
N ALA A 58 -1.08 6.73 -3.30
CA ALA A 58 -1.51 7.68 -2.27
C ALA A 58 -1.78 9.08 -2.85
N ARG A 59 -1.03 9.52 -3.87
CA ARG A 59 -1.33 10.76 -4.63
C ARG A 59 -2.69 10.73 -5.32
N HIS A 60 -3.24 9.54 -5.55
CA HIS A 60 -4.59 9.32 -6.07
C HIS A 60 -5.60 8.97 -4.97
N GLY A 61 -5.25 9.11 -3.69
CA GLY A 61 -6.14 8.83 -2.56
C GLY A 61 -6.32 7.35 -2.25
N LEU A 62 -5.40 6.48 -2.70
CA LEU A 62 -5.52 5.03 -2.57
C LEU A 62 -4.45 4.44 -1.63
N ASP A 63 -4.88 3.59 -0.71
CA ASP A 63 -4.01 2.69 0.07
C ASP A 63 -4.10 1.27 -0.53
N VAL A 64 -3.16 0.95 -1.42
CA VAL A 64 -3.15 -0.33 -2.13
C VAL A 64 -2.50 -1.42 -1.27
N ARG A 65 -3.28 -2.44 -0.95
CA ARG A 65 -2.85 -3.62 -0.20
C ARG A 65 -2.94 -4.85 -1.09
N VAL A 66 -1.88 -5.65 -1.13
CA VAL A 66 -1.79 -6.77 -2.06
C VAL A 66 -1.47 -8.08 -1.36
N ASP A 67 -2.14 -9.14 -1.79
CA ASP A 67 -1.81 -10.52 -1.42
C ASP A 67 -1.17 -11.22 -2.64
N PRO A 68 0.04 -11.79 -2.50
CA PRO A 68 0.69 -12.50 -3.59
C PRO A 68 0.08 -13.90 -3.76
N ALA A 69 -0.19 -14.28 -5.01
CA ALA A 69 -0.62 -15.62 -5.40
C ALA A 69 0.06 -16.03 -6.72
N GLY A 70 0.25 -17.34 -6.91
CA GLY A 70 0.61 -17.84 -8.24
C GLY A 70 -0.56 -17.65 -9.22
N SER A 71 -0.28 -17.41 -10.51
CA SER A 71 -1.33 -17.12 -11.51
C SER A 71 -2.37 -18.24 -11.63
N ARG A 72 -1.93 -19.49 -11.51
CA ARG A 72 -2.80 -20.69 -11.53
C ARG A 72 -3.75 -20.74 -10.31
N PRO A 73 -3.25 -20.76 -9.06
CA PRO A 73 -4.10 -20.67 -7.87
C PRO A 73 -5.05 -19.47 -7.90
N MET A 74 -4.58 -18.32 -8.37
CA MET A 74 -5.40 -17.10 -8.44
C MET A 74 -6.62 -17.25 -9.36
N ALA A 75 -6.49 -17.99 -10.46
CA ALA A 75 -7.60 -18.22 -11.40
C ALA A 75 -8.50 -19.42 -11.03
N THR A 76 -8.17 -20.20 -10.00
CA THR A 76 -8.86 -21.49 -9.75
C THR A 76 -9.22 -21.77 -8.29
N GLN A 77 -8.50 -21.18 -7.34
CA GLN A 77 -8.57 -21.51 -5.92
C GLN A 77 -8.74 -20.27 -5.04
N THR A 78 -8.31 -19.10 -5.52
CA THR A 78 -8.48 -17.85 -4.78
C THR A 78 -9.91 -17.36 -4.86
N ASP A 79 -10.48 -17.08 -3.70
CA ASP A 79 -11.77 -16.42 -3.57
C ASP A 79 -11.64 -14.93 -3.94
N LEU A 80 -11.91 -14.61 -5.20
CA LEU A 80 -11.78 -13.26 -5.75
C LEU A 80 -12.81 -12.27 -5.20
N SER A 81 -13.88 -12.72 -4.54
CA SER A 81 -14.90 -11.84 -3.95
C SER A 81 -14.36 -11.00 -2.77
N LYS A 82 -13.21 -11.38 -2.22
CA LYS A 82 -12.51 -10.67 -1.14
C LYS A 82 -11.61 -9.52 -1.62
N TYR A 83 -11.51 -9.35 -2.94
CA TYR A 83 -10.56 -8.44 -3.58
C TYR A 83 -11.29 -7.46 -4.49
N ASP A 84 -10.80 -6.22 -4.51
CA ASP A 84 -11.28 -5.16 -5.39
C ASP A 84 -10.67 -5.28 -6.81
N PHE A 85 -9.52 -5.95 -6.93
CA PHE A 85 -8.89 -6.25 -8.22
C PHE A 85 -8.03 -7.52 -8.20
N ALA A 86 -7.77 -8.07 -9.39
CA ALA A 86 -6.83 -9.17 -9.60
C ALA A 86 -5.81 -8.81 -10.69
N PHE A 87 -4.53 -9.10 -10.47
CA PHE A 87 -3.45 -8.82 -11.44
C PHE A 87 -2.58 -10.06 -11.74
N PRO A 88 -3.05 -10.94 -12.64
CA PRO A 88 -2.36 -12.18 -13.00
C PRO A 88 -1.00 -11.98 -13.67
N SER A 89 -0.15 -13.00 -13.56
CA SER A 89 1.16 -13.06 -14.21
C SER A 89 1.12 -13.52 -15.67
N SER A 90 -0.04 -13.98 -16.16
CA SER A 90 -0.15 -14.66 -17.46
C SER A 90 -1.52 -14.45 -18.09
N SER A 91 -1.57 -14.21 -19.41
CA SER A 91 -2.82 -14.03 -20.16
C SER A 91 -3.84 -15.15 -19.97
N PRO A 92 -3.47 -16.46 -20.00
CA PRO A 92 -4.46 -17.53 -19.80
C PRO A 92 -5.16 -17.49 -18.44
N ALA A 93 -4.47 -17.01 -17.40
CA ALA A 93 -5.08 -16.82 -16.08
C ALA A 93 -6.00 -15.60 -16.06
N ALA A 94 -5.64 -14.53 -16.78
CA ALA A 94 -6.49 -13.36 -16.97
C ALA A 94 -7.78 -13.71 -17.72
N ASP A 95 -7.65 -14.41 -18.85
CA ASP A 95 -8.78 -14.84 -19.68
C ASP A 95 -9.74 -15.73 -18.89
N ARG A 96 -9.19 -16.64 -18.07
CA ARG A 96 -9.98 -17.50 -17.19
C ARG A 96 -10.76 -16.69 -16.16
N ILE A 97 -10.10 -15.76 -15.47
CA ILE A 97 -10.75 -14.88 -14.47
C ILE A 97 -11.84 -14.04 -15.12
N GLN A 98 -11.58 -13.47 -16.31
CA GLN A 98 -12.56 -12.68 -17.05
C GLN A 98 -13.78 -13.53 -17.43
N HIS A 99 -13.56 -14.76 -17.89
CA HIS A 99 -14.64 -15.67 -18.25
C HIS A 99 -15.52 -16.05 -17.04
N ASP A 100 -14.90 -16.32 -15.89
CA ASP A 100 -15.62 -16.68 -14.65
C ASP A 100 -16.30 -15.47 -13.99
N HIS A 101 -15.75 -14.28 -14.21
CA HIS A 101 -16.22 -13.03 -13.63
C HIS A 101 -16.60 -12.04 -14.73
N ALA A 102 -17.61 -12.38 -15.54
CA ALA A 102 -18.01 -11.64 -16.74
C ALA A 102 -18.38 -10.16 -16.52
N ASN A 103 -18.65 -9.73 -15.28
CA ASN A 103 -18.95 -8.35 -14.92
C ASN A 103 -17.71 -7.53 -14.52
N SER A 104 -16.50 -8.09 -14.62
CA SER A 104 -15.26 -7.41 -14.25
C SER A 104 -14.73 -6.55 -15.40
N HIS A 105 -14.39 -5.30 -15.09
CA HIS A 105 -13.66 -4.45 -16.02
C HIS A 105 -12.23 -4.98 -16.18
N THR A 106 -11.80 -5.18 -17.42
CA THR A 106 -10.45 -5.66 -17.75
C THR A 106 -9.63 -4.54 -18.38
N TYR A 107 -8.38 -4.38 -17.95
CA TYR A 107 -7.41 -3.47 -18.55
C TYR A 107 -6.19 -4.28 -19.03
N ALA A 108 -5.90 -4.19 -20.32
CA ALA A 108 -4.67 -4.67 -20.93
C ALA A 108 -4.10 -3.52 -21.77
N PRO A 109 -2.90 -3.01 -21.45
CA PRO A 109 -2.28 -1.92 -22.19
C PRO A 109 -1.87 -2.31 -23.61
#